data_AF-A0A1G0ZNX3-F1
#
_entry.id   AF-A0A1G0ZNX3-F1
#
_cell.length_a   1.000
_cell.length_b   1.000
_cell.length_c   1.000
_cell.angle_alpha   90.00
_cell.angle_beta   90.00
_cell.angle_gamma   90.00
#
_symmetry.space_group_name_H-M   'P 1'
#
loop_
_entity.id
_entity.type
_entity.pdbx_description
1 polymer ?
#
loop_
_entity_poly.entity_id
_entity_poly.type
_entity_poly.pdbx_seq_one_letter_code
_entity_poly.pdbx_strand_id
1 'polypeptide(L)'
;MWDHSKNHCPKDKDLVANHKLAWVGHVAGKRENRRLLGDYVLTQNDIGNQTLFPDRVAYGAWSVDDHYSAGFFHRGSTGQYTKDWERAYVGRPFSIPFRSLYSKNIDNLLMAGRNISASHLAMSDTRVMLTCALMGQAVGTGAALCLERQATPRVICEKHIEQLQQQLLKDGSYLAGLPSNDPRDLARQASVTASSEGISGDQKMAAANVIDGYARAENEKPSAWLPDKKTKGPHYVELSWSQPLKFNAVHVVFQTTALAPKRFAVEVWQDNGWKQVVDVSKNRHRRHVLGLEQQTAARLRIVLDEPKGICEVRVYNEEQRVVDIARRAEGNMRLPDVTPQLPWDSR
;
A
#
# COMPACT_ATOMS: atom_id res chain seq x y z
N MET A 1 6.22 17.81 -30.99
CA MET A 1 5.81 18.61 -29.81
C MET A 1 6.75 19.78 -29.56
N TRP A 2 8.05 19.58 -29.32
CA TRP A 2 9.00 20.70 -29.12
C TRP A 2 8.92 21.77 -30.21
N ASP A 3 9.09 21.37 -31.46
CA ASP A 3 9.00 22.27 -32.61
C ASP A 3 7.63 22.97 -32.70
N HIS A 4 6.54 22.22 -32.51
CA HIS A 4 5.20 22.80 -32.46
C HIS A 4 5.06 23.87 -31.38
N SER A 5 5.46 23.60 -30.12
CA SER A 5 5.39 24.57 -29.03
C SER A 5 6.30 25.78 -29.26
N LYS A 6 7.49 25.58 -29.85
CA LYS A 6 8.47 26.65 -30.07
C LYS A 6 8.12 27.56 -31.25
N ASN A 7 7.63 26.99 -32.34
CA ASN A 7 7.56 27.66 -33.64
C ASN A 7 6.12 27.81 -34.17
N HIS A 8 5.17 27.00 -33.70
CA HIS A 8 3.86 26.88 -34.33
C HIS A 8 2.65 27.08 -33.40
N CYS A 9 2.83 27.02 -32.08
CA CYS A 9 1.76 27.18 -31.10
C CYS A 9 1.68 28.64 -30.63
N PRO A 10 0.66 29.42 -31.04
CA PRO A 10 0.56 30.83 -30.66
C PRO A 10 0.35 31.05 -29.15
N LYS A 11 -0.15 30.02 -28.44
CA LYS A 11 -0.36 30.05 -26.99
C LYS A 11 0.92 29.85 -26.19
N ASP A 12 1.82 28.99 -26.68
CA ASP A 12 3.00 28.57 -25.91
C ASP A 12 4.26 29.34 -26.31
N LYS A 13 4.30 29.95 -27.50
CA LYS A 13 5.53 30.55 -28.08
C LYS A 13 6.27 31.48 -27.13
N ASP A 14 5.55 32.31 -26.37
CA ASP A 14 6.14 33.32 -25.49
C ASP A 14 6.62 32.66 -24.19
N LEU A 15 5.86 31.68 -23.69
CA LEU A 15 6.20 30.89 -22.50
C LEU A 15 7.46 30.05 -22.71
N VAL A 16 7.66 29.51 -23.93
CA VAL A 16 8.84 28.70 -24.26
C VAL A 16 9.93 29.48 -24.99
N ALA A 17 9.83 30.81 -25.13
CA ALA A 17 10.74 31.64 -25.92
C ALA A 17 12.21 31.46 -25.51
N ASN A 18 12.48 31.37 -24.21
CA ASN A 18 13.82 31.19 -23.65
C ASN A 18 14.15 29.74 -23.26
N HIS A 19 13.23 28.79 -23.47
CA HIS A 19 13.52 27.38 -23.26
C HIS A 19 14.41 26.82 -24.38
N LYS A 20 15.28 25.88 -24.02
CA LYS A 20 16.11 25.10 -24.93
C LYS A 20 15.83 23.61 -24.77
N LEU A 21 15.86 22.88 -25.88
CA LEU A 21 15.75 21.42 -25.85
C LEU A 21 17.00 20.84 -25.18
N ALA A 22 16.84 20.27 -24.00
CA ALA A 22 17.97 19.72 -23.24
C ALA A 22 18.29 18.27 -23.63
N TRP A 23 17.27 17.45 -23.92
CA TRP A 23 17.43 16.04 -24.23
C TRP A 23 16.23 15.50 -25.01
N VAL A 24 16.50 14.53 -25.88
CA VAL A 24 15.48 13.70 -26.54
C VAL A 24 15.87 12.24 -26.35
N GLY A 25 14.91 11.43 -25.93
CA GLY A 25 15.11 9.98 -25.86
C GLY A 25 15.30 9.40 -27.25
N HIS A 26 16.44 8.76 -27.48
CA HIS A 26 16.75 8.07 -28.75
C HIS A 26 15.99 6.74 -28.90
N VAL A 27 15.43 6.21 -27.81
CA VAL A 27 14.60 4.99 -27.82
C VAL A 27 13.14 5.40 -27.71
N ALA A 28 12.36 5.08 -28.75
CA ALA A 28 10.92 5.23 -28.71
C ALA A 28 10.35 4.36 -27.56
N GLY A 29 9.64 5.00 -26.62
CA GLY A 29 9.02 4.31 -25.51
C GLY A 29 7.90 3.38 -25.99
N LYS A 30 8.22 2.10 -26.23
CA LYS A 30 7.21 1.07 -26.51
C LYS A 30 6.38 0.84 -25.26
N ARG A 31 5.12 1.29 -25.29
CA ARG A 31 4.17 1.14 -24.18
C ARG A 31 3.64 -0.28 -24.06
N GLU A 32 3.57 -0.99 -25.18
CA GLU A 32 3.08 -2.37 -25.25
C GLU A 32 3.99 -3.27 -26.09
N ASN A 33 3.97 -4.56 -25.77
CA ASN A 33 4.67 -5.61 -26.48
C ASN A 33 3.95 -6.95 -26.27
N ARG A 34 4.59 -8.06 -26.63
CA ARG A 34 4.12 -9.42 -26.36
C ARG A 34 3.71 -9.57 -24.90
N ARG A 35 2.52 -10.13 -24.70
CA ARG A 35 1.94 -10.45 -23.40
C ARG A 35 1.95 -11.95 -23.22
N LEU A 36 2.21 -12.37 -22.00
CA LEU A 36 2.15 -13.76 -21.62
C LEU A 36 0.73 -14.10 -21.16
N LEU A 37 0.31 -15.34 -21.38
CA LEU A 37 -0.99 -15.82 -20.92
C LEU A 37 -0.82 -16.51 -19.58
N GLY A 38 -1.60 -16.06 -18.59
CA GLY A 38 -1.87 -16.76 -17.36
C GLY A 38 -3.20 -17.48 -17.42
N ASP A 39 -3.62 -18.06 -16.31
CA ASP A 39 -4.92 -18.72 -16.22
C ASP A 39 -6.10 -17.75 -16.30
N TYR A 40 -5.84 -16.47 -16.04
CA TYR A 40 -6.81 -15.40 -16.24
C TYR A 40 -6.21 -14.27 -17.06
N VAL A 41 -7.00 -13.76 -18.02
CA VAL A 41 -6.68 -12.55 -18.77
C VAL A 41 -7.51 -11.42 -18.17
N LEU A 42 -6.87 -10.51 -17.45
CA LEU A 42 -7.54 -9.33 -16.90
C LEU A 42 -8.10 -8.46 -18.04
N THR A 43 -9.36 -8.06 -17.95
CA THR A 43 -10.05 -7.27 -18.98
C THR A 43 -10.46 -5.90 -18.46
N GLN A 44 -10.74 -4.99 -19.37
CA GLN A 44 -11.33 -3.69 -19.04
C GLN A 44 -12.66 -3.86 -18.30
N ASN A 45 -13.44 -4.90 -18.58
CA ASN A 45 -14.69 -5.14 -17.86
C ASN A 45 -14.44 -5.39 -16.37
N ASP A 46 -13.34 -6.07 -16.01
CA ASP A 46 -12.96 -6.29 -14.61
C ASP A 46 -12.64 -4.97 -13.90
N ILE A 47 -11.99 -4.04 -14.61
CA ILE A 47 -11.70 -2.68 -14.13
C ILE A 47 -13.00 -1.89 -13.95
N GLY A 48 -13.86 -1.88 -14.98
CA GLY A 48 -15.12 -1.14 -14.98
C GLY A 48 -16.10 -1.61 -13.91
N ASN A 49 -16.13 -2.92 -13.66
CA ASN A 49 -16.95 -3.54 -12.62
C ASN A 49 -16.28 -3.52 -11.23
N GLN A 50 -15.04 -3.00 -11.11
CA GLN A 50 -14.26 -3.01 -9.87
C GLN A 50 -14.19 -4.40 -9.23
N THR A 51 -13.97 -5.42 -10.06
CA THR A 51 -14.08 -6.82 -9.64
C THR A 51 -13.10 -7.12 -8.51
N LEU A 52 -13.63 -7.61 -7.39
CA LEU A 52 -12.84 -8.10 -6.26
C LEU A 52 -12.64 -9.60 -6.41
N PHE A 53 -11.48 -9.98 -6.94
CA PHE A 53 -11.15 -11.39 -7.12
C PHE A 53 -10.83 -12.05 -5.78
N PRO A 54 -11.24 -13.32 -5.56
CA PRO A 54 -10.89 -14.06 -4.35
C PRO A 54 -9.36 -14.20 -4.20
N ASP A 55 -8.64 -14.31 -5.31
CA ASP A 55 -7.18 -14.42 -5.37
C ASP A 55 -6.48 -13.08 -5.64
N ARG A 56 -7.10 -11.95 -5.28
CA ARG A 56 -6.49 -10.62 -5.43
C ARG A 56 -5.20 -10.47 -4.64
N VAL A 57 -4.17 -9.92 -5.27
CA VAL A 57 -2.84 -9.70 -4.67
C VAL A 57 -2.25 -8.32 -4.93
N ALA A 58 -2.87 -7.56 -5.84
CA ALA A 58 -2.53 -6.18 -6.11
C ALA A 58 -3.80 -5.41 -6.51
N TYR A 59 -3.68 -4.11 -6.72
CA TYR A 59 -4.76 -3.27 -7.20
C TYR A 59 -4.24 -2.22 -8.19
N GLY A 60 -5.11 -1.79 -9.09
CA GLY A 60 -4.91 -0.59 -9.90
C GLY A 60 -5.99 0.44 -9.57
N ALA A 61 -5.70 1.69 -9.87
CA ALA A 61 -6.64 2.80 -9.72
C ALA A 61 -6.26 3.96 -10.66
N TRP A 62 -5.61 3.64 -11.79
CA TRP A 62 -5.31 4.64 -12.79
C TRP A 62 -6.57 4.88 -13.65
N SER A 63 -6.45 5.69 -14.69
CA SER A 63 -7.45 5.74 -15.75
C SER A 63 -6.95 4.92 -16.94
N VAL A 64 -7.86 4.35 -17.71
CA VAL A 64 -7.49 3.66 -18.96
C VAL A 64 -6.83 4.67 -19.92
N ASP A 65 -5.49 4.62 -20.01
CA ASP A 65 -4.65 5.48 -20.86
C ASP A 65 -4.30 4.76 -22.18
N ASP A 66 -5.31 4.63 -23.05
CA ASP A 66 -5.16 3.96 -24.34
C ASP A 66 -4.53 4.88 -25.40
N HIS A 67 -3.73 4.31 -26.29
CA HIS A 67 -3.02 5.02 -27.36
C HIS A 67 -3.31 4.35 -28.69
N TYR A 68 -4.17 4.98 -29.49
CA TYR A 68 -4.52 4.48 -30.81
C TYR A 68 -3.29 4.22 -31.67
N SER A 69 -3.30 3.09 -32.38
CA SER A 69 -2.20 2.71 -33.29
C SER A 69 -1.99 3.72 -34.42
N ALA A 70 -3.03 4.48 -34.81
CA ALA A 70 -2.94 5.56 -35.78
C ALA A 70 -2.19 6.80 -35.25
N GLY A 71 -1.90 6.86 -33.95
CA GLY A 71 -1.17 7.97 -33.32
C GLY A 71 -1.81 9.32 -33.63
N PHE A 72 -0.99 10.28 -34.06
CA PHE A 72 -1.43 11.62 -34.48
C PHE A 72 -2.44 11.63 -35.63
N PHE A 73 -2.51 10.54 -36.43
CA PHE A 73 -3.44 10.42 -37.55
C PHE A 73 -4.80 9.86 -37.15
N HIS A 74 -5.00 9.52 -35.87
CA HIS A 74 -6.30 9.12 -35.36
C HIS A 74 -7.29 10.30 -35.49
N ARG A 75 -8.42 10.06 -36.17
CA ARG A 75 -9.43 11.09 -36.47
C ARG A 75 -10.57 11.19 -35.44
N GLY A 76 -10.47 10.46 -34.33
CA GLY A 76 -11.38 10.54 -33.18
C GLY A 76 -10.80 11.34 -32.01
N SER A 77 -11.36 11.19 -30.81
CA SER A 77 -10.81 11.81 -29.61
C SER A 77 -9.36 11.37 -29.38
N THR A 78 -8.53 12.22 -28.78
CA THR A 78 -7.26 11.77 -28.20
C THR A 78 -7.56 10.69 -27.15
N GLY A 79 -6.62 9.79 -26.85
CA GLY A 79 -6.79 8.59 -26.00
C GLY A 79 -7.34 8.79 -24.57
N GLN A 80 -7.79 10.00 -24.23
CA GLN A 80 -8.72 10.30 -23.16
C GLN A 80 -10.12 10.45 -23.75
N TYR A 81 -10.87 9.35 -23.72
CA TYR A 81 -12.18 9.22 -24.37
C TYR A 81 -13.28 10.05 -23.67
N THR A 82 -13.76 11.09 -24.35
CA THR A 82 -15.10 11.74 -24.21
C THR A 82 -15.40 12.47 -22.89
N LYS A 83 -16.58 13.08 -22.75
CA LYS A 83 -17.06 13.74 -21.51
C LYS A 83 -17.95 12.82 -20.65
N ASP A 84 -18.35 11.65 -21.17
CA ASP A 84 -19.37 10.77 -20.57
C ASP A 84 -18.78 9.55 -19.80
N TRP A 85 -17.46 9.45 -19.67
CA TRP A 85 -16.74 8.34 -19.02
C TRP A 85 -16.56 8.51 -17.50
N GLU A 86 -17.07 9.59 -16.90
CA GLU A 86 -17.00 9.90 -15.45
C GLU A 86 -17.54 8.77 -14.54
N ARG A 87 -18.11 7.69 -15.08
CA ARG A 87 -18.78 6.64 -14.30
C ARG A 87 -18.21 5.22 -14.36
N ALA A 88 -17.28 4.85 -15.27
CA ALA A 88 -16.85 3.44 -15.38
C ALA A 88 -15.34 3.20 -15.19
N TYR A 89 -14.45 4.06 -15.68
CA TYR A 89 -13.01 3.73 -15.78
C TYR A 89 -12.07 4.81 -15.21
N VAL A 90 -12.59 5.73 -14.38
CA VAL A 90 -11.80 6.85 -13.82
C VAL A 90 -11.42 6.54 -12.39
N GLY A 91 -10.14 6.26 -12.14
CA GLY A 91 -9.58 6.32 -10.78
C GLY A 91 -10.23 5.38 -9.76
N ARG A 92 -11.00 4.39 -10.24
CA ARG A 92 -11.74 3.45 -9.42
C ARG A 92 -10.80 2.30 -9.06
N PRO A 93 -10.58 2.02 -7.77
CA PRO A 93 -9.79 0.87 -7.38
C PRO A 93 -10.42 -0.41 -7.91
N PHE A 94 -9.60 -1.26 -8.53
CA PHE A 94 -9.94 -2.63 -8.94
C PHE A 94 -8.83 -3.57 -8.50
N SER A 95 -9.15 -4.85 -8.35
CA SER A 95 -8.17 -5.84 -7.91
C SER A 95 -7.52 -6.58 -9.07
N ILE A 96 -6.25 -6.98 -8.89
CA ILE A 96 -5.49 -7.79 -9.83
C ILE A 96 -5.33 -9.19 -9.22
N PRO A 97 -5.83 -10.24 -9.89
CA PRO A 97 -5.78 -11.61 -9.37
C PRO A 97 -4.40 -12.24 -9.59
N PHE A 98 -3.97 -13.11 -8.67
CA PHE A 98 -2.67 -13.77 -8.75
C PHE A 98 -2.52 -14.64 -9.99
N ARG A 99 -3.62 -15.24 -10.46
CA ARG A 99 -3.67 -16.01 -11.71
C ARG A 99 -3.45 -15.24 -13.01
N SER A 100 -3.37 -13.91 -12.94
CA SER A 100 -2.87 -13.07 -14.04
C SER A 100 -1.35 -12.84 -13.99
N LEU A 101 -0.68 -13.28 -12.92
CA LEU A 101 0.73 -13.03 -12.61
C LEU A 101 1.62 -14.29 -12.71
N TYR A 102 1.10 -15.40 -13.20
CA TYR A 102 1.90 -16.58 -13.56
C TYR A 102 1.52 -17.15 -14.92
N SER A 103 2.43 -17.89 -15.54
CA SER A 103 2.24 -18.48 -16.87
C SER A 103 1.24 -19.63 -16.84
N LYS A 104 0.40 -19.71 -17.87
CA LYS A 104 -0.56 -20.79 -18.08
C LYS A 104 0.10 -22.14 -18.37
N ASN A 105 1.26 -22.14 -19.01
CA ASN A 105 1.90 -23.35 -19.55
C ASN A 105 3.38 -23.53 -19.19
N ILE A 106 3.93 -22.68 -18.31
CA ILE A 106 5.27 -22.85 -17.75
C ILE A 106 5.13 -22.79 -16.23
N ASP A 107 5.27 -23.94 -15.58
CA ASP A 107 4.85 -24.13 -14.18
C ASP A 107 5.66 -23.35 -13.14
N ASN A 108 6.82 -22.80 -13.51
CA ASN A 108 7.69 -22.03 -12.62
C ASN A 108 7.91 -20.58 -13.09
N LEU A 109 7.06 -20.06 -13.99
CA LEU A 109 7.20 -18.70 -14.52
C LEU A 109 6.17 -17.74 -13.91
N LEU A 110 6.66 -16.80 -13.10
CA LEU A 110 5.91 -15.65 -12.60
C LEU A 110 6.17 -14.40 -13.45
N MET A 111 5.22 -13.46 -13.43
CA MET A 111 5.15 -12.30 -14.31
C MET A 111 4.64 -11.09 -13.53
N ALA A 112 5.36 -9.97 -13.56
CA ALA A 112 4.96 -8.74 -12.89
C ALA A 112 5.22 -7.53 -13.79
N GLY A 113 4.26 -6.61 -13.83
CA GLY A 113 4.36 -5.37 -14.59
C GLY A 113 3.73 -5.46 -15.97
N ARG A 114 4.45 -5.03 -17.00
CA ARG A 114 3.91 -4.85 -18.37
C ARG A 114 3.73 -6.16 -19.16
N ASN A 115 4.18 -7.28 -18.61
CA ASN A 115 4.16 -8.60 -19.26
C ASN A 115 3.07 -9.53 -18.71
N ILE A 116 2.24 -9.06 -17.77
CA ILE A 116 1.17 -9.85 -17.15
C ILE A 116 0.10 -10.26 -18.17
N SER A 117 -0.73 -11.21 -17.75
CA SER A 117 -1.87 -11.68 -18.51
C SER A 117 -3.05 -10.71 -18.44
N ALA A 118 -3.11 -9.80 -19.40
CA ALA A 118 -4.16 -8.79 -19.51
C ALA A 118 -4.50 -8.49 -20.98
N SER A 119 -5.74 -8.05 -21.22
CA SER A 119 -6.17 -7.48 -22.50
C SER A 119 -5.42 -6.17 -22.80
N HIS A 120 -5.49 -5.73 -24.06
CA HIS A 120 -4.91 -4.45 -24.49
C HIS A 120 -5.41 -3.27 -23.63
N LEU A 121 -6.73 -3.15 -23.47
CA LEU A 121 -7.34 -2.08 -22.68
C LEU A 121 -7.06 -2.19 -21.19
N ALA A 122 -7.06 -3.39 -20.61
CA ALA A 122 -6.68 -3.53 -19.19
C ALA A 122 -5.22 -3.12 -18.96
N MET A 123 -4.32 -3.47 -19.90
CA MET A 123 -2.91 -3.13 -19.80
C MET A 123 -2.67 -1.61 -19.79
N SER A 124 -3.50 -0.82 -20.48
CA SER A 124 -3.38 0.64 -20.43
C SER A 124 -3.57 1.26 -19.05
N ASP A 125 -4.20 0.55 -18.11
CA ASP A 125 -4.25 0.91 -16.69
C ASP A 125 -3.11 0.25 -15.90
N THR A 126 -2.99 -1.08 -15.99
CA THR A 126 -2.10 -1.84 -15.09
C THR A 126 -0.61 -1.61 -15.34
N ARG A 127 -0.24 -1.04 -16.50
CA ARG A 127 1.17 -0.79 -16.89
C ARG A 127 1.84 0.37 -16.16
N VAL A 128 1.12 1.11 -15.33
CA VAL A 128 1.67 2.24 -14.56
C VAL A 128 2.63 1.74 -13.47
N MET A 129 3.70 2.48 -13.23
CA MET A 129 4.86 2.04 -12.44
C MET A 129 4.52 1.62 -11.01
N LEU A 130 3.59 2.31 -10.35
CA LEU A 130 3.16 1.94 -9.00
C LEU A 130 2.38 0.63 -9.00
N THR A 131 1.48 0.42 -9.96
CA THR A 131 0.76 -0.85 -10.14
C THR A 131 1.75 -1.98 -10.45
N CYS A 132 2.76 -1.71 -11.28
CA CYS A 132 3.84 -2.66 -11.55
C CYS A 132 4.63 -3.02 -10.28
N ALA A 133 4.93 -2.04 -9.43
CA ALA A 133 5.61 -2.27 -8.17
C ALA A 133 4.78 -3.14 -7.21
N LEU A 134 3.47 -2.90 -7.11
CA LEU A 134 2.56 -3.73 -6.31
C LEU A 134 2.52 -5.18 -6.80
N MET A 135 2.44 -5.39 -8.13
CA MET A 135 2.52 -6.73 -8.71
C MET A 135 3.89 -7.37 -8.47
N GLY A 136 4.97 -6.59 -8.50
CA GLY A 136 6.32 -7.03 -8.16
C GLY A 136 6.43 -7.54 -6.73
N GLN A 137 5.86 -6.81 -5.76
CA GLN A 137 5.76 -7.25 -4.37
C GLN A 137 4.98 -8.56 -4.27
N ALA A 138 3.79 -8.64 -4.88
CA ALA A 138 2.96 -9.84 -4.90
C ALA A 138 3.69 -11.07 -5.45
N VAL A 139 4.34 -10.92 -6.60
CA VAL A 139 5.10 -11.99 -7.25
C VAL A 139 6.33 -12.40 -6.44
N GLY A 140 7.06 -11.44 -5.87
CA GLY A 140 8.22 -11.73 -5.02
C GLY A 140 7.83 -12.53 -3.77
N THR A 141 6.78 -12.10 -3.06
CA THR A 141 6.23 -12.83 -1.91
C THR A 141 5.69 -14.21 -2.34
N GLY A 142 4.99 -14.28 -3.47
CA GLY A 142 4.49 -15.54 -4.03
C GLY A 142 5.61 -16.52 -4.38
N ALA A 143 6.72 -16.05 -4.95
CA ALA A 143 7.89 -16.86 -5.27
C ALA A 143 8.56 -17.43 -4.01
N ALA A 144 8.72 -16.61 -2.96
CA ALA A 144 9.23 -17.07 -1.67
C ALA A 144 8.34 -18.17 -1.08
N LEU A 145 7.02 -17.99 -1.18
CA LEU A 145 6.04 -18.97 -0.71
C LEU A 145 6.05 -20.27 -1.54
N CYS A 146 6.28 -20.18 -2.86
CA CYS A 146 6.49 -21.35 -3.72
C CYS A 146 7.65 -22.21 -3.22
N LEU A 147 8.77 -21.57 -2.82
CA LEU A 147 9.93 -22.27 -2.26
C LEU A 147 9.63 -22.91 -0.91
N GLU A 148 8.98 -22.17 0.00
CA GLU A 148 8.60 -22.66 1.33
C GLU A 148 7.67 -23.88 1.25
N ARG A 149 6.70 -23.84 0.33
CA ARG A 149 5.69 -24.90 0.16
C ARG A 149 6.08 -25.98 -0.84
N GLN A 150 7.24 -25.87 -1.49
CA GLN A 150 7.65 -26.74 -2.60
C GLN A 150 6.54 -26.86 -3.66
N ALA A 151 5.95 -25.72 -4.04
CA ALA A 151 4.74 -25.62 -4.84
C ALA A 151 4.92 -24.71 -6.06
N THR A 152 4.12 -24.92 -7.10
CA THR A 152 4.05 -24.02 -8.25
C THR A 152 3.19 -22.80 -7.93
N PRO A 153 3.30 -21.68 -8.68
CA PRO A 153 2.43 -20.52 -8.52
C PRO A 153 0.94 -20.86 -8.63
N ARG A 154 0.58 -21.80 -9.50
CA ARG A 154 -0.79 -22.32 -9.63
C ARG A 154 -1.27 -22.97 -8.32
N VAL A 155 -0.44 -23.83 -7.73
CA VAL A 155 -0.76 -24.47 -6.44
C VAL A 155 -0.84 -23.44 -5.31
N ILE A 156 0.01 -22.40 -5.31
CA ILE A 156 -0.12 -21.28 -4.37
C ILE A 156 -1.48 -20.59 -4.54
N CYS A 157 -1.89 -20.30 -5.78
CA CYS A 157 -3.17 -19.68 -6.10
C CYS A 157 -4.37 -20.51 -5.63
N GLU A 158 -4.32 -21.83 -5.77
CA GLU A 158 -5.43 -22.73 -5.47
C GLU A 158 -5.52 -23.10 -3.98
N LYS A 159 -4.38 -23.25 -3.29
CA LYS A 159 -4.32 -23.85 -1.95
C LYS A 159 -3.75 -22.95 -0.87
N HIS A 160 -3.01 -21.91 -1.23
CA HIS A 160 -2.25 -21.08 -0.27
C HIS A 160 -2.42 -19.57 -0.50
N ILE A 161 -3.47 -19.18 -1.24
CA ILE A 161 -3.69 -17.78 -1.60
C ILE A 161 -3.93 -16.90 -0.37
N GLU A 162 -4.61 -17.42 0.64
CA GLU A 162 -4.80 -16.72 1.90
C GLU A 162 -3.46 -16.44 2.58
N GLN A 163 -2.53 -17.40 2.64
CA GLN A 163 -1.20 -17.18 3.22
C GLN A 163 -0.45 -16.07 2.48
N LEU A 164 -0.51 -16.05 1.14
CA LEU A 164 0.09 -14.99 0.34
C LEU A 164 -0.55 -13.62 0.64
N GLN A 165 -1.88 -13.54 0.65
CA GLN A 165 -2.61 -12.31 0.93
C GLN A 165 -2.34 -11.77 2.33
N GLN A 166 -2.33 -12.64 3.34
CA GLN A 166 -2.05 -12.26 4.73
C GLN A 166 -0.62 -11.76 4.90
N GLN A 167 0.35 -12.38 4.20
CA GLN A 167 1.72 -11.88 4.19
C GLN A 167 1.81 -10.51 3.51
N LEU A 168 1.13 -10.30 2.37
CA LEU A 168 1.10 -9.01 1.69
C LEU A 168 0.48 -7.91 2.55
N LEU A 169 -0.63 -8.20 3.25
CA LEU A 169 -1.25 -7.28 4.20
C LEU A 169 -0.32 -6.97 5.38
N LYS A 170 0.39 -7.97 5.92
CA LYS A 170 1.42 -7.78 6.96
C LYS A 170 2.54 -6.86 6.51
N ASP A 171 2.98 -6.99 5.27
CA ASP A 171 4.01 -6.14 4.66
C ASP A 171 3.51 -4.72 4.33
N GLY A 172 2.21 -4.47 4.46
CA GLY A 172 1.58 -3.15 4.26
C GLY A 172 0.98 -2.92 2.87
N SER A 173 0.87 -3.97 2.04
CA SER A 173 0.11 -3.91 0.80
C SER A 173 -1.37 -3.72 1.11
N TYR A 174 -2.07 -2.95 0.28
CA TYR A 174 -3.52 -2.79 0.38
C TYR A 174 -4.21 -3.75 -0.57
N LEU A 175 -5.07 -4.63 -0.03
CA LEU A 175 -5.92 -5.54 -0.80
C LEU A 175 -7.38 -5.17 -0.52
N ALA A 176 -8.04 -4.54 -1.50
CA ALA A 176 -9.37 -3.96 -1.33
C ALA A 176 -10.37 -4.96 -0.72
N GLY A 177 -11.06 -4.51 0.34
CA GLY A 177 -12.06 -5.30 1.06
C GLY A 177 -11.54 -6.56 1.79
N LEU A 178 -10.22 -6.80 1.84
CA LEU A 178 -9.65 -7.97 2.51
C LEU A 178 -9.07 -7.59 3.89
N PRO A 179 -9.64 -8.11 5.00
CA PRO A 179 -9.04 -7.95 6.32
C PRO A 179 -7.77 -8.79 6.50
N SER A 180 -6.88 -8.30 7.34
CA SER A 180 -5.86 -9.11 7.97
C SER A 180 -6.48 -10.00 9.05
N ASN A 181 -6.26 -11.29 8.92
CA ASN A 181 -6.66 -12.34 9.87
C ASN A 181 -5.47 -13.22 10.26
N ASP A 182 -4.24 -12.71 10.16
CA ASP A 182 -3.03 -13.46 10.50
C ASP A 182 -3.11 -14.00 11.95
N PRO A 183 -3.14 -15.33 12.16
CA PRO A 183 -3.25 -15.91 13.50
C PRO A 183 -2.03 -15.64 14.39
N ARG A 184 -0.92 -15.21 13.79
CA ARG A 184 0.31 -14.81 14.52
C ARG A 184 0.21 -13.41 15.12
N ASP A 185 -0.77 -12.62 14.69
CA ASP A 185 -1.00 -11.28 15.24
C ASP A 185 -1.64 -11.37 16.63
N LEU A 186 -0.80 -11.16 17.65
CA LEU A 186 -1.20 -11.18 19.05
C LEU A 186 -2.17 -10.05 19.39
N ALA A 187 -2.20 -8.96 18.62
CA ALA A 187 -3.12 -7.84 18.87
C ALA A 187 -4.58 -8.28 18.78
N ARG A 188 -4.89 -9.23 17.89
CA ARG A 188 -6.24 -9.78 17.70
C ARG A 188 -6.76 -10.56 18.90
N GLN A 189 -5.88 -10.97 19.81
CA GLN A 189 -6.21 -11.69 21.03
C GLN A 189 -6.44 -10.74 22.22
N ALA A 190 -6.26 -9.43 22.01
CA ALA A 190 -6.39 -8.42 23.06
C ALA A 190 -7.83 -7.93 23.23
N SER A 191 -8.18 -7.56 24.46
CA SER A 191 -9.25 -6.59 24.72
C SER A 191 -8.69 -5.19 24.53
N VAL A 192 -9.42 -4.32 23.84
CA VAL A 192 -8.94 -2.97 23.49
C VAL A 192 -9.74 -1.90 24.20
N THR A 193 -9.04 -0.98 24.86
CA THR A 193 -9.62 0.23 25.49
C THR A 193 -8.87 1.46 25.01
N ALA A 194 -9.40 2.66 25.30
CA ALA A 194 -8.74 3.90 24.96
C ALA A 194 -8.98 4.97 26.02
N SER A 195 -8.14 6.02 26.02
CA SER A 195 -8.32 7.20 26.86
C SER A 195 -9.67 7.89 26.65
N SER A 196 -10.14 7.88 25.40
CA SER A 196 -11.42 8.42 24.96
C SER A 196 -11.73 7.91 23.55
N GLU A 197 -12.99 8.00 23.12
CA GLU A 197 -13.44 7.63 21.78
C GLU A 197 -14.25 8.77 21.17
N GLY A 198 -13.92 9.16 19.96
CA GLY A 198 -14.56 10.24 19.21
C GLY A 198 -15.40 9.73 18.04
N ILE A 199 -15.81 10.69 17.20
CA ILE A 199 -16.62 10.44 16.01
C ILE A 199 -15.96 11.06 14.76
N SER A 200 -16.20 10.47 13.60
CA SER A 200 -15.84 11.00 12.29
C SER A 200 -17.06 10.91 11.37
N GLY A 201 -17.59 12.08 10.96
CA GLY A 201 -18.95 12.13 10.42
C GLY A 201 -19.93 11.59 11.46
N ASP A 202 -20.76 10.63 11.07
CA ASP A 202 -21.74 9.98 11.94
C ASP A 202 -21.22 8.65 12.54
N GLN A 203 -19.97 8.28 12.27
CA GLN A 203 -19.41 7.00 12.69
C GLN A 203 -18.59 7.15 13.98
N LYS A 204 -18.85 6.25 14.92
CA LYS A 204 -18.03 6.09 16.13
C LYS A 204 -16.69 5.46 15.78
N MET A 205 -15.60 6.11 16.20
CA MET A 205 -14.23 5.65 15.96
C MET A 205 -13.71 4.91 17.19
N ALA A 206 -14.29 3.73 17.45
CA ALA A 206 -14.05 2.95 18.65
C ALA A 206 -12.62 2.39 18.75
N ALA A 207 -12.14 2.16 19.97
CA ALA A 207 -10.83 1.62 20.27
C ALA A 207 -10.61 0.24 19.60
N ALA A 208 -11.62 -0.62 19.64
CA ALA A 208 -11.58 -1.97 19.05
C ALA A 208 -11.30 -1.97 17.53
N ASN A 209 -11.54 -0.87 16.83
CA ASN A 209 -11.28 -0.78 15.40
C ASN A 209 -9.80 -0.97 15.06
N VAL A 210 -8.86 -0.67 15.98
CA VAL A 210 -7.42 -0.79 15.68
C VAL A 210 -6.95 -2.24 15.47
N ILE A 211 -7.76 -3.24 15.80
CA ILE A 211 -7.44 -4.66 15.62
C ILE A 211 -8.43 -5.39 14.70
N ASP A 212 -9.27 -4.65 13.96
CA ASP A 212 -10.31 -5.22 13.11
C ASP A 212 -9.79 -5.82 11.78
N GLY A 213 -8.48 -5.70 11.54
CA GLY A 213 -7.77 -6.22 10.38
C GLY A 213 -7.64 -5.25 9.22
N TYR A 214 -8.10 -4.00 9.34
CA TYR A 214 -8.03 -3.02 8.24
C TYR A 214 -7.05 -1.90 8.56
N ALA A 215 -6.07 -1.74 7.66
CA ALA A 215 -5.05 -0.69 7.78
C ALA A 215 -5.54 0.73 7.40
N ARG A 216 -6.84 0.88 7.10
CA ARG A 216 -7.45 2.11 6.56
C ARG A 216 -8.92 2.23 6.96
N ALA A 217 -9.32 3.46 7.24
CA ALA A 217 -10.72 3.88 7.26
C ALA A 217 -11.23 4.06 5.83
N GLU A 218 -12.41 3.52 5.53
CA GLU A 218 -13.14 3.69 4.27
C GLU A 218 -14.56 4.19 4.57
N ASN A 219 -15.27 4.77 3.60
CA ASN A 219 -16.53 5.48 3.86
C ASN A 219 -17.58 4.64 4.62
N GLU A 220 -17.65 3.34 4.33
CA GLU A 220 -18.60 2.41 4.97
C GLU A 220 -17.99 1.70 6.18
N LYS A 221 -16.70 1.89 6.45
CA LYS A 221 -15.96 1.15 7.45
C LYS A 221 -14.98 2.07 8.19
N PRO A 222 -15.32 2.53 9.41
CA PRO A 222 -14.49 3.48 10.11
C PRO A 222 -13.07 2.97 10.34
N SER A 223 -12.90 1.67 10.64
CA SER A 223 -11.61 0.93 10.73
C SER A 223 -10.42 1.75 11.23
N ALA A 224 -10.71 2.56 12.24
CA ALA A 224 -9.77 3.38 12.96
C ALA A 224 -10.38 3.78 14.31
N TRP A 225 -9.51 3.91 15.30
CA TRP A 225 -9.79 4.63 16.52
C TRP A 225 -9.46 6.11 16.33
N LEU A 226 -10.25 6.99 16.93
CA LEU A 226 -9.98 8.42 17.03
C LEU A 226 -10.33 8.87 18.46
N PRO A 227 -9.45 9.57 19.20
CA PRO A 227 -9.80 10.09 20.50
C PRO A 227 -10.84 11.22 20.41
N ASP A 228 -11.58 11.45 21.49
CA ASP A 228 -12.45 12.63 21.58
C ASP A 228 -11.58 13.89 21.63
N LYS A 229 -11.73 14.74 20.61
CA LYS A 229 -10.98 16.01 20.45
C LYS A 229 -11.21 17.00 21.59
N LYS A 230 -12.25 16.82 22.42
CA LYS A 230 -12.53 17.66 23.60
C LYS A 230 -11.75 17.21 24.84
N THR A 231 -11.23 15.99 24.86
CA THR A 231 -10.46 15.47 26.00
C THR A 231 -9.03 15.98 25.97
N LYS A 232 -8.45 16.26 27.15
CA LYS A 232 -7.03 16.62 27.27
C LYS A 232 -6.19 15.35 27.16
N GLY A 233 -5.05 15.45 26.47
CA GLY A 233 -4.08 14.35 26.35
C GLY A 233 -3.35 14.03 27.68
N PRO A 234 -2.51 12.99 27.68
CA PRO A 234 -2.15 12.17 26.51
C PRO A 234 -3.30 11.26 26.05
N HIS A 235 -3.42 11.06 24.74
CA HIS A 235 -4.39 10.13 24.17
C HIS A 235 -3.75 8.76 24.00
N TYR A 236 -4.47 7.67 24.26
CA TYR A 236 -3.91 6.34 24.05
C TYR A 236 -4.96 5.32 23.66
N VAL A 237 -4.51 4.30 22.91
CA VAL A 237 -5.21 3.03 22.74
C VAL A 237 -4.39 1.94 23.42
N GLU A 238 -5.06 1.11 24.21
CA GLU A 238 -4.47 0.08 25.04
C GLU A 238 -4.97 -1.30 24.63
N LEU A 239 -4.04 -2.24 24.47
CA LEU A 239 -4.28 -3.65 24.25
C LEU A 239 -3.97 -4.39 25.54
N SER A 240 -4.94 -5.18 26.03
CA SER A 240 -4.83 -6.00 27.23
C SER A 240 -5.07 -7.47 26.92
N TRP A 241 -4.18 -8.34 27.37
CA TRP A 241 -4.31 -9.79 27.27
C TRP A 241 -4.63 -10.41 28.63
N SER A 242 -5.26 -11.58 28.64
CA SER A 242 -5.59 -12.30 29.89
C SER A 242 -4.35 -12.78 30.66
N GLN A 243 -3.22 -12.92 29.97
CA GLN A 243 -1.94 -13.32 30.52
C GLN A 243 -0.79 -12.60 29.80
N PRO A 244 0.39 -12.45 30.44
CA PRO A 244 1.55 -11.88 29.77
C PRO A 244 1.96 -12.68 28.52
N LEU A 245 2.20 -11.97 27.42
CA LEU A 245 2.69 -12.54 26.17
C LEU A 245 4.10 -12.04 25.85
N LYS A 246 4.85 -12.87 25.12
CA LYS A 246 6.14 -12.48 24.54
C LYS A 246 5.90 -11.84 23.18
N PHE A 247 6.48 -10.66 22.96
CA PHE A 247 6.44 -9.98 21.66
C PHE A 247 7.69 -9.11 21.47
N ASN A 248 8.04 -8.82 20.21
CA ASN A 248 9.23 -8.04 19.86
C ASN A 248 9.03 -7.19 18.59
N ALA A 249 7.80 -7.14 18.04
CA ALA A 249 7.48 -6.27 16.93
C ALA A 249 6.07 -5.68 17.11
N VAL A 250 5.94 -4.38 16.85
CA VAL A 250 4.67 -3.64 16.89
C VAL A 250 4.49 -2.88 15.59
N HIS A 251 3.38 -3.11 14.90
CA HIS A 251 3.02 -2.33 13.72
C HIS A 251 2.02 -1.25 14.14
N VAL A 252 2.19 -0.03 13.65
CA VAL A 252 1.24 1.07 13.86
C VAL A 252 0.95 1.72 12.52
N VAL A 253 -0.32 1.81 12.16
CA VAL A 253 -0.77 2.41 10.90
C VAL A 253 -1.77 3.54 11.15
N PHE A 254 -1.49 4.68 10.53
CA PHE A 254 -2.34 5.86 10.46
C PHE A 254 -2.95 5.98 9.05
N GLN A 255 -4.05 6.73 8.93
CA GLN A 255 -4.83 6.82 7.69
C GLN A 255 -4.06 7.42 6.51
N THR A 256 -3.29 8.49 6.73
CA THR A 256 -2.39 9.11 5.75
C THR A 256 -1.23 9.77 6.49
N THR A 257 -0.18 10.16 5.76
CA THR A 257 0.93 10.93 6.35
C THR A 257 0.47 12.27 6.94
N ALA A 258 -0.52 12.92 6.34
CA ALA A 258 -1.08 14.19 6.84
C ALA A 258 -1.91 14.01 8.12
N LEU A 259 -2.50 12.84 8.31
CA LEU A 259 -3.33 12.51 9.48
C LEU A 259 -2.56 11.80 10.59
N ALA A 260 -1.31 11.41 10.35
CA ALA A 260 -0.44 10.84 11.38
C ALA A 260 0.00 11.91 12.39
N PRO A 261 0.16 11.57 13.68
CA PRO A 261 0.72 12.47 14.68
C PRO A 261 2.20 12.74 14.38
N LYS A 262 2.70 13.90 14.78
CA LYS A 262 4.12 14.25 14.68
C LYS A 262 4.98 13.45 15.64
N ARG A 263 4.40 13.07 16.79
CA ARG A 263 5.02 12.22 17.78
C ARG A 263 4.06 11.18 18.33
N PHE A 264 4.57 9.97 18.56
CA PHE A 264 3.88 8.94 19.33
C PHE A 264 4.89 8.01 20.00
N ALA A 265 4.42 7.30 21.02
CA ALA A 265 5.21 6.34 21.76
C ALA A 265 4.51 4.99 21.86
N VAL A 266 5.29 3.93 22.07
CA VAL A 266 4.80 2.62 22.48
C VAL A 266 5.24 2.40 23.92
N GLU A 267 4.28 2.08 24.78
CA GLU A 267 4.53 1.78 26.19
C GLU A 267 4.04 0.40 26.55
N VAL A 268 4.74 -0.26 27.46
CA VAL A 268 4.46 -1.61 27.92
C VAL A 268 4.34 -1.60 29.45
N TRP A 269 3.35 -2.31 29.99
CA TRP A 269 3.16 -2.40 31.43
C TRP A 269 4.14 -3.41 32.06
N GLN A 270 5.09 -2.92 32.84
CA GLN A 270 6.12 -3.69 33.52
C GLN A 270 6.41 -3.08 34.89
N ASP A 271 6.72 -3.92 35.88
CA ASP A 271 7.07 -3.47 37.25
C ASP A 271 6.05 -2.49 37.86
N ASN A 272 4.75 -2.79 37.68
CA ASN A 272 3.63 -1.96 38.13
C ASN A 272 3.60 -0.52 37.57
N GLY A 273 4.21 -0.30 36.40
CA GLY A 273 4.18 0.99 35.71
C GLY A 273 4.22 0.88 34.19
N TRP A 274 3.95 1.98 33.53
CA TRP A 274 4.13 2.12 32.09
C TRP A 274 5.59 2.45 31.79
N LYS A 275 6.24 1.62 30.97
CA LYS A 275 7.58 1.87 30.45
C LYS A 275 7.53 2.14 28.97
N GLN A 276 8.10 3.27 28.56
CA GLN A 276 8.26 3.61 27.15
C GLN A 276 9.33 2.71 26.52
N VAL A 277 8.95 1.94 25.51
CA VAL A 277 9.85 1.05 24.75
C VAL A 277 10.16 1.59 23.35
N VAL A 278 9.34 2.51 22.83
CA VAL A 278 9.59 3.24 21.58
C VAL A 278 9.16 4.69 21.72
N ASP A 279 9.97 5.60 21.16
CA ASP A 279 9.60 6.99 20.88
C ASP A 279 9.84 7.31 19.40
N VAL A 280 8.79 7.76 18.71
CA VAL A 280 8.85 8.26 17.34
C VAL A 280 8.61 9.76 17.38
N SER A 281 9.68 10.56 17.49
CA SER A 281 9.60 12.00 17.79
C SER A 281 9.49 12.94 16.58
N LYS A 282 9.76 12.45 15.35
CA LYS A 282 9.69 13.22 14.10
C LYS A 282 8.99 12.44 13.00
N ASN A 283 7.76 12.04 13.25
CA ASN A 283 7.03 11.18 12.33
C ASN A 283 6.70 11.90 11.00
N ARG A 284 7.12 11.29 9.90
CA ARG A 284 6.80 11.69 8.51
C ARG A 284 6.11 10.59 7.71
N HIS A 285 5.71 9.51 8.39
CA HIS A 285 5.22 8.30 7.77
C HIS A 285 3.90 7.87 8.37
N ARG A 286 3.05 7.27 7.53
CA ARG A 286 1.76 6.74 7.97
C ARG A 286 1.84 5.35 8.59
N ARG A 287 2.90 4.58 8.34
CA ARG A 287 3.01 3.18 8.76
C ARG A 287 4.38 2.96 9.36
N HIS A 288 4.41 2.27 10.48
CA HIS A 288 5.62 1.93 11.21
C HIS A 288 5.63 0.42 11.51
N VAL A 289 6.79 -0.20 11.32
CA VAL A 289 7.10 -1.56 11.77
C VAL A 289 8.21 -1.41 12.80
N LEU A 290 7.86 -1.46 14.08
CA LEU A 290 8.74 -1.13 15.18
C LEU A 290 9.33 -2.40 15.76
N GLY A 291 10.62 -2.64 15.53
CA GLY A 291 11.36 -3.75 16.12
C GLY A 291 11.85 -3.44 17.52
N LEU A 292 11.40 -4.20 18.51
CA LEU A 292 11.66 -4.01 19.94
C LEU A 292 12.71 -5.01 20.45
N GLU A 293 13.30 -4.72 21.61
CA GLU A 293 13.85 -5.80 22.42
C GLU A 293 12.72 -6.73 22.88
N GLN A 294 13.02 -8.00 23.17
CA GLN A 294 12.00 -8.96 23.58
C GLN A 294 11.27 -8.45 24.83
N GLN A 295 9.97 -8.22 24.70
CA GLN A 295 9.09 -7.85 25.80
C GLN A 295 8.34 -9.08 26.32
N THR A 296 7.97 -9.04 27.60
CA THR A 296 6.97 -9.93 28.20
C THR A 296 6.00 -9.08 29.01
N ALA A 297 4.74 -8.97 28.58
CA ALA A 297 3.75 -8.13 29.25
C ALA A 297 2.31 -8.53 28.89
N ALA A 298 1.38 -8.20 29.78
CA ALA A 298 -0.06 -8.40 29.56
C ALA A 298 -0.76 -7.14 29.05
N ARG A 299 -0.07 -6.00 28.98
CA ARG A 299 -0.64 -4.74 28.50
C ARG A 299 0.38 -3.93 27.70
N LEU A 300 -0.09 -3.35 26.61
CA LEU A 300 0.66 -2.45 25.73
C LEU A 300 -0.24 -1.28 25.35
N ARG A 301 0.30 -0.07 25.22
CA ARG A 301 -0.46 1.06 24.68
C ARG A 301 0.34 1.88 23.69
N ILE A 302 -0.37 2.45 22.71
CA ILE A 302 0.15 3.46 21.80
C ILE A 302 -0.29 4.81 22.33
N VAL A 303 0.65 5.70 22.64
CA VAL A 303 0.40 7.01 23.25
C VAL A 303 0.66 8.11 22.22
N LEU A 304 -0.31 9.01 22.07
CA LEU A 304 -0.29 10.13 21.15
C LEU A 304 -0.38 11.46 21.93
N ASP A 305 0.49 12.40 21.58
CA ASP A 305 0.47 13.77 22.11
C ASP A 305 -0.66 14.61 21.47
N GLU A 306 -1.09 14.21 20.27
CA GLU A 306 -2.11 14.87 19.47
C GLU A 306 -3.36 13.99 19.34
N PRO A 307 -4.57 14.57 19.21
CA PRO A 307 -5.81 13.82 18.99
C PRO A 307 -5.92 13.32 17.53
N LYS A 308 -5.02 12.40 17.14
CA LYS A 308 -4.96 11.76 15.82
C LYS A 308 -5.46 10.33 15.89
N GLY A 309 -5.96 9.80 14.78
CA GLY A 309 -6.55 8.46 14.73
C GLY A 309 -5.57 7.39 14.28
N ILE A 310 -5.70 6.18 14.82
CA ILE A 310 -4.92 4.99 14.46
C ILE A 310 -5.85 4.04 13.70
N CYS A 311 -5.45 3.60 12.52
CA CYS A 311 -6.19 2.62 11.74
C CYS A 311 -5.93 1.19 12.24
N GLU A 312 -4.67 0.87 12.51
CA GLU A 312 -4.29 -0.51 12.82
C GLU A 312 -3.11 -0.58 13.80
N VAL A 313 -3.20 -1.51 14.74
CA VAL A 313 -2.12 -1.95 15.61
C VAL A 313 -1.99 -3.46 15.45
N ARG A 314 -0.78 -3.94 15.14
CA ARG A 314 -0.46 -5.37 15.15
C ARG A 314 0.70 -5.65 16.10
N VAL A 315 0.70 -6.82 16.72
CA VAL A 315 1.73 -7.21 17.68
C VAL A 315 2.21 -8.61 17.34
N TYR A 316 3.51 -8.79 17.19
CA TYR A 316 4.10 -10.06 16.79
C TYR A 316 5.28 -10.45 17.67
N ASN A 317 5.50 -11.76 17.76
CA ASN A 317 6.74 -12.36 18.24
C ASN A 317 7.50 -12.94 17.04
N GLU A 318 8.33 -12.11 16.42
CA GLU A 318 9.06 -12.42 15.20
C GLU A 318 10.42 -13.05 15.48
N GLU A 319 10.98 -13.70 14.47
CA GLU A 319 12.40 -14.06 14.50
C GLU A 319 13.29 -12.82 14.55
N GLN A 320 14.44 -12.94 15.24
CA GLN A 320 15.37 -11.82 15.43
C GLN A 320 15.76 -11.14 14.12
N ARG A 321 15.95 -11.91 13.03
CA ARG A 321 16.27 -11.36 11.71
C ARG A 321 15.21 -10.38 11.19
N VAL A 322 13.93 -10.65 11.42
CA VAL A 322 12.83 -9.78 10.98
C VAL A 322 12.81 -8.50 11.83
N VAL A 323 13.05 -8.62 13.14
CA VAL A 323 13.20 -7.47 14.06
C VAL A 323 14.36 -6.57 13.62
N ASP A 324 15.49 -7.15 13.21
CA ASP A 324 16.66 -6.39 12.76
C ASP A 324 16.39 -5.68 11.41
N ILE A 325 15.63 -6.30 10.51
CA ILE A 325 15.16 -5.64 9.28
C ILE A 325 14.26 -4.45 9.62
N ALA A 326 13.30 -4.63 10.53
CA ALA A 326 12.40 -3.58 10.98
C ALA A 326 13.18 -2.39 11.56
N ARG A 327 14.14 -2.64 12.46
CA ARG A 327 15.00 -1.60 13.05
C ARG A 327 15.81 -0.84 12.01
N ARG A 328 16.38 -1.52 11.01
CA ARG A 328 17.11 -0.87 9.91
C ARG A 328 16.19 0.00 9.05
N ALA A 329 15.01 -0.51 8.70
CA ALA A 329 14.03 0.25 7.91
C ALA A 329 13.58 1.51 8.67
N GLU A 330 13.30 1.38 9.95
CA GLU A 330 12.93 2.48 10.84
C GLU A 330 14.04 3.53 10.96
N GLY A 331 15.30 3.09 11.11
CA GLY A 331 16.46 3.97 11.09
C GLY A 331 16.57 4.78 9.80
N ASN A 332 16.33 4.14 8.64
CA ASN A 332 16.32 4.83 7.35
C ASN A 332 15.15 5.84 7.23
N MET A 333 13.98 5.49 7.76
CA MET A 333 12.80 6.36 7.74
C MET A 333 12.97 7.65 8.57
N ARG A 334 13.89 7.63 9.54
CA ARG A 334 14.26 8.80 10.36
C ARG A 334 15.23 9.75 9.66
N LEU A 335 15.95 9.31 8.63
CA LEU A 335 16.91 10.15 7.90
C LEU A 335 16.17 11.26 7.13
N PRO A 336 16.66 12.51 7.14
CA PRO A 336 16.03 13.60 6.40
C PRO A 336 15.89 13.23 4.91
N ASP A 337 14.82 13.70 4.28
CA ASP A 337 14.66 13.57 2.83
C ASP A 337 15.68 14.51 2.19
N VAL A 338 16.82 13.96 1.81
CA VAL A 338 17.83 14.69 1.05
C VAL A 338 17.44 14.64 -0.41
N THR A 339 17.38 15.80 -1.07
CA THR A 339 17.26 15.86 -2.53
C THR A 339 18.40 15.01 -3.10
N PRO A 340 18.13 14.07 -4.02
CA PRO A 340 19.22 13.34 -4.67
C PRO A 340 20.18 14.37 -5.23
N GLN A 341 21.48 14.28 -4.89
CA GLN A 341 22.49 15.12 -5.51
C GLN A 341 22.51 14.76 -7.00
N LEU A 342 21.88 15.60 -7.81
CA LEU A 342 21.97 15.46 -9.25
C LEU A 342 23.26 16.16 -9.68
N PRO A 343 24.03 15.59 -10.62
CA PRO A 343 25.35 16.11 -11.00
C PRO A 343 25.33 17.53 -11.63
N TRP A 344 24.16 18.16 -11.71
CA TRP A 344 23.96 19.51 -12.23
C TRP A 344 23.51 20.54 -11.18
N ASP A 345 23.32 20.15 -9.92
CA ASP A 345 22.95 21.08 -8.83
C ASP A 345 24.15 21.89 -8.30
N SER A 346 25.32 21.75 -8.92
CA SER A 346 26.52 22.53 -8.66
C SER A 346 26.92 23.39 -9.87
N ARG A 347 26.16 24.46 -10.18
CA ARG A 347 26.62 25.59 -10.99
C ARG A 347 25.96 26.89 -10.58
#